data_AF-A0A851AGB7-F1
#
_entry.id   AF-A0A851AGB7-F1
#
_cell.length_a   1.000
_cell.length_b   1.000
_cell.length_c   1.000
_cell.angle_alpha   90.00
_cell.angle_beta   90.00
_cell.angle_gamma   90.00
#
_symmetry.space_group_name_H-M   'P 1'
#
loop_
_entity.id
_entity.type
_entity.pdbx_description
1 polymer ?
#
loop_
_entity_poly.entity_id
_entity_poly.type
_entity_poly.pdbx_seq_one_letter_code
_entity_poly.pdbx_strand_id
1 'polypeptide(L)'
;PQRRFAQAALSDLLGGLGYFHGRSLVRSLLQEHPVPGPEAALFTAVPSRSFFPRGFLWDEGFHQLLLARWDPALSREVIAHWLDLMNTEGWIPREQILG
;
A
#
# COMPACT_ATOMS: atom_id res chain seq x y z
N PRO A 1 -11.77 -28.47 -6.39
CA PRO A 1 -10.67 -27.70 -6.99
C PRO A 1 -10.82 -26.16 -6.86
N GLN A 2 -11.97 -25.58 -7.24
CA GLN A 2 -12.18 -24.12 -7.24
C GLN A 2 -12.11 -23.50 -5.83
N ARG A 3 -12.72 -24.15 -4.82
CA ARG A 3 -12.65 -23.68 -3.42
C ARG A 3 -11.21 -23.60 -2.91
N ARG A 4 -10.40 -24.63 -3.16
CA ARG A 4 -8.99 -24.68 -2.75
C ARG A 4 -8.16 -23.61 -3.46
N PHE A 5 -8.41 -23.40 -4.75
CA PHE A 5 -7.78 -22.31 -5.51
C PHE A 5 -8.13 -20.93 -4.93
N ALA A 6 -9.43 -20.67 -4.68
CA ALA A 6 -9.86 -19.41 -4.10
C ALA A 6 -9.28 -19.17 -2.69
N GLN A 7 -9.21 -20.22 -1.86
CA GLN A 7 -8.56 -20.17 -0.54
C GLN A 7 -7.08 -19.81 -0.67
N ALA A 8 -6.36 -20.41 -1.62
CA ALA A 8 -4.95 -20.10 -1.84
C ALA A 8 -4.77 -18.64 -2.30
N ALA A 9 -5.54 -18.20 -3.29
CA ALA A 9 -5.46 -16.83 -3.81
C ALA A 9 -5.72 -15.76 -2.74
N LEU A 10 -6.77 -15.94 -1.92
CA LEU A 10 -7.04 -15.02 -0.81
C LEU A 10 -5.96 -15.09 0.27
N SER A 11 -5.49 -16.30 0.62
CA SER A 11 -4.43 -16.47 1.61
C SER A 11 -3.12 -15.82 1.16
N ASP A 12 -2.77 -15.90 -0.12
CA ASP A 12 -1.57 -15.26 -0.67
C ASP A 12 -1.69 -13.74 -0.64
N LEU A 13 -2.87 -13.18 -0.94
CA LEU A 13 -3.13 -11.74 -0.82
C LEU A 13 -3.00 -11.27 0.64
N LEU A 14 -3.63 -11.99 1.59
CA LEU A 14 -3.52 -11.70 3.02
C LEU A 14 -2.07 -11.82 3.52
N GLY A 15 -1.34 -12.84 3.06
CA GLY A 15 0.08 -13.03 3.36
C GLY A 15 1.01 -12.00 2.70
N GLY A 16 0.48 -11.18 1.81
CA GLY A 16 1.16 -10.02 1.23
C GLY A 16 0.98 -8.72 2.02
N LEU A 17 0.12 -8.70 3.05
CA LEU A 17 0.01 -7.54 3.93
C LEU A 17 1.32 -7.32 4.70
N GLY A 18 1.80 -6.09 4.72
CA GLY A 18 3.02 -5.69 5.40
C GLY A 18 2.89 -4.31 6.04
N TYR A 19 3.70 -4.09 7.07
CA TYR A 19 3.88 -2.79 7.72
C TYR A 19 5.26 -2.23 7.33
N PHE A 20 5.27 -1.07 6.71
CA PHE A 20 6.46 -0.38 6.21
C PHE A 20 6.63 0.95 6.93
N HIS A 21 7.87 1.36 7.19
CA HIS A 21 8.17 2.61 7.90
C HIS A 21 9.47 3.22 7.39
N GLY A 22 9.47 4.53 7.17
CA GLY A 22 10.67 5.27 6.77
C GLY A 22 10.34 6.58 6.06
N ARG A 23 11.29 7.06 5.24
CA ARG A 23 11.15 8.30 4.46
C ARG A 23 11.26 8.00 2.97
N SER A 24 10.23 8.32 2.20
CA SER A 24 10.32 8.31 0.75
C SER A 24 11.04 9.55 0.22
N LEU A 25 11.64 9.43 -0.96
CA LEU A 25 12.14 10.58 -1.71
C LEU A 25 10.99 11.21 -2.50
N VAL A 26 10.78 12.51 -2.33
CA VAL A 26 9.74 13.28 -3.00
C VAL A 26 10.39 14.42 -3.79
N ARG A 27 9.83 14.73 -4.96
CA ARG A 27 10.24 15.87 -5.78
C ARG A 27 9.02 16.69 -6.13
N SER A 28 8.98 17.93 -5.64
CA SER A 28 7.99 18.93 -6.08
C SER A 28 8.46 19.65 -7.34
N LEU A 29 7.56 20.41 -7.97
CA LEU A 29 7.89 21.25 -9.14
C LEU A 29 8.91 22.35 -8.82
N LEU A 30 9.05 22.71 -7.54
CA LEU A 30 9.94 23.77 -7.05
C LEU A 30 11.36 23.25 -6.76
N GLN A 31 11.58 21.93 -6.83
CA GLN A 31 12.84 21.28 -6.45
C GLN A 31 13.54 20.66 -7.65
N GLU A 32 14.84 20.94 -7.79
CA GLU A 32 15.69 20.34 -8.82
C GLU A 32 15.99 18.86 -8.53
N HIS A 33 16.19 18.52 -7.26
CA HIS A 33 16.52 17.17 -6.81
C HIS A 33 15.47 16.61 -5.84
N PRO A 34 15.27 15.27 -5.82
CA PRO A 34 14.43 14.64 -4.80
C PRO A 34 14.98 14.90 -3.40
N VAL A 35 14.09 15.17 -2.46
CA VAL A 35 14.43 15.34 -1.04
C VAL A 35 13.72 14.30 -0.20
N PRO A 36 14.26 13.92 0.98
CA PRO A 36 13.53 13.10 1.92
C PRO A 36 12.21 13.78 2.33
N GLY A 37 11.11 13.04 2.19
CA GLY A 37 9.81 13.41 2.73
C GLY A 37 9.73 13.26 4.25
N PRO A 38 8.55 13.51 4.83
CA PRO A 38 8.30 13.23 6.23
C PRO A 38 8.45 11.74 6.54
N GLU A 39 8.71 11.43 7.81
CA GLU A 39 8.62 10.06 8.31
C GLU A 39 7.18 9.57 8.15
N ALA A 40 6.99 8.37 7.61
CA ALA A 40 5.67 7.81 7.37
C ALA A 40 5.64 6.31 7.65
N ALA A 41 4.44 5.80 7.91
CA ALA A 41 4.18 4.38 8.06
C ALA A 41 3.01 3.95 7.16
N LEU A 42 3.12 2.76 6.58
CA LEU A 42 2.10 2.22 5.68
C LEU A 42 1.85 0.76 6.01
N PHE A 43 0.60 0.44 6.37
CA PHE A 43 0.08 -0.91 6.41
C PHE A 43 -0.71 -1.18 5.13
N THR A 44 -0.23 -2.12 4.28
CA THR A 44 -0.78 -2.32 2.92
C THR A 44 -0.51 -3.71 2.40
N ALA A 45 -1.32 -4.17 1.43
CA ALA A 45 -0.98 -5.33 0.63
C ALA A 45 0.06 -4.96 -0.44
N VAL A 46 0.79 -5.97 -0.94
CA VAL A 46 1.80 -5.78 -1.99
C VAL A 46 1.44 -6.60 -3.23
N PRO A 47 1.68 -6.10 -4.46
CA PRO A 47 1.34 -6.83 -5.68
C PRO A 47 2.10 -8.15 -5.82
N SER A 48 3.33 -8.20 -5.32
CA SER A 48 4.15 -9.41 -5.31
C SER A 48 5.22 -9.33 -4.22
N ARG A 49 5.25 -10.33 -3.34
CA ARG A 49 6.26 -10.45 -2.28
C ARG A 49 7.70 -10.55 -2.83
N SER A 50 7.88 -11.07 -4.04
CA SER A 50 9.23 -11.30 -4.60
C SER A 50 9.73 -10.15 -5.48
N PHE A 51 8.83 -9.48 -6.21
CA PHE A 51 9.21 -8.47 -7.21
C PHE A 51 8.83 -7.05 -6.79
N PHE A 52 7.74 -6.90 -6.05
CA PHE A 52 7.15 -5.61 -5.68
C PHE A 52 6.75 -5.60 -4.20
N PRO A 53 7.68 -5.79 -3.24
CA PRO A 53 7.35 -5.91 -1.82
C PRO A 53 7.10 -4.53 -1.17
N ARG A 54 6.18 -3.76 -1.74
CA ARG A 54 5.87 -2.38 -1.31
C ARG A 54 4.49 -1.93 -1.80
N GLY A 55 3.99 -0.85 -1.23
CA GLY A 55 2.66 -0.31 -1.57
C GLY A 55 2.62 0.35 -2.94
N PHE A 56 1.58 0.06 -3.71
CA PHE A 56 1.23 0.75 -4.95
C PHE A 56 -0.22 1.24 -4.87
N LEU A 57 -0.43 2.53 -5.05
CA LEU A 57 -1.70 3.20 -4.75
C LEU A 57 -2.86 2.62 -5.56
N TRP A 58 -2.65 2.40 -6.86
CA TRP A 58 -3.72 1.92 -7.74
C TRP A 58 -3.97 0.41 -7.58
N ASP A 59 -2.92 -0.41 -7.40
CA ASP A 59 -3.05 -1.83 -7.10
C ASP A 59 -3.84 -2.06 -5.80
N GLU A 60 -3.61 -1.23 -4.79
CA GLU A 60 -4.31 -1.36 -3.50
C GLU A 60 -5.81 -1.24 -3.67
N GLY A 61 -6.30 -0.38 -4.56
CA GLY A 61 -7.72 -0.30 -4.89
C GLY A 61 -8.31 -1.65 -5.29
N PHE A 62 -7.58 -2.47 -6.05
CA PHE A 62 -8.01 -3.81 -6.43
C PHE A 62 -7.88 -4.82 -5.29
N HIS A 63 -6.83 -4.73 -4.47
CA HIS A 63 -6.70 -5.57 -3.27
C HIS A 63 -7.90 -5.39 -2.33
N GLN A 64 -8.34 -4.14 -2.16
CA GLN A 64 -9.45 -3.79 -1.27
C GLN A 64 -10.80 -4.36 -1.73
N LEU A 65 -11.01 -4.64 -3.02
CA LEU A 65 -12.21 -5.31 -3.50
C LEU A 65 -12.38 -6.73 -2.91
N LEU A 66 -11.27 -7.40 -2.57
CA LEU A 66 -11.29 -8.70 -1.92
C LEU A 66 -11.21 -8.57 -0.39
N LEU A 67 -10.30 -7.74 0.12
CA LEU A 67 -10.14 -7.51 1.56
C LEU A 67 -11.43 -7.03 2.21
N ALA A 68 -12.13 -6.05 1.63
CA ALA A 68 -13.38 -5.53 2.18
C ALA A 68 -14.51 -6.57 2.24
N ARG A 69 -14.44 -7.64 1.44
CA ARG A 69 -15.41 -8.75 1.47
C ARG A 69 -15.05 -9.81 2.51
N TRP A 70 -13.77 -9.93 2.85
CA TRP A 70 -13.26 -10.84 3.87
C TRP A 70 -13.29 -10.23 5.27
N ASP A 71 -12.70 -9.04 5.43
CA ASP A 71 -12.60 -8.29 6.68
C ASP A 71 -12.73 -6.77 6.42
N PRO A 72 -13.91 -6.19 6.63
CA PRO A 72 -14.14 -4.75 6.47
C PRO A 72 -13.38 -3.87 7.45
N ALA A 73 -13.01 -4.37 8.63
CA ALA A 73 -12.25 -3.60 9.62
C ALA A 73 -10.79 -3.45 9.16
N LEU A 74 -10.17 -4.56 8.75
CA LEU A 74 -8.83 -4.58 8.17
C LEU A 74 -8.73 -3.70 6.92
N SER A 75 -9.75 -3.75 6.06
CA SER A 75 -9.83 -2.89 4.87
C SER A 75 -9.80 -1.39 5.23
N ARG A 76 -10.53 -0.98 6.28
CA ARG A 76 -10.53 0.42 6.74
C ARG A 76 -9.17 0.82 7.31
N GLU A 77 -8.49 -0.06 8.02
CA GLU A 77 -7.14 0.20 8.55
C GLU A 77 -6.15 0.47 7.40
N VAL A 78 -6.15 -0.38 6.37
CA VAL A 78 -5.28 -0.18 5.19
C VAL A 78 -5.60 1.12 4.48
N ILE A 79 -6.89 1.41 4.23
CA ILE A 79 -7.30 2.66 3.56
C ILE A 79 -6.91 3.88 4.41
N ALA A 80 -7.08 3.83 5.73
CA ALA A 80 -6.68 4.91 6.62
C ALA A 80 -5.17 5.19 6.53
N HIS A 81 -4.34 4.14 6.57
CA HIS A 81 -2.89 4.28 6.39
C HIS A 81 -2.51 4.91 5.03
N TRP A 82 -3.22 4.60 3.95
CA TRP A 82 -2.97 5.26 2.65
C TRP A 82 -3.38 6.73 2.65
N LEU A 83 -4.49 7.08 3.32
CA LEU A 83 -4.95 8.46 3.44
C LEU A 83 -4.03 9.31 4.33
N ASP A 84 -3.38 8.71 5.34
CA ASP A 84 -2.39 9.38 6.19
C ASP A 84 -1.13 9.83 5.41
N LEU A 85 -0.90 9.26 4.22
CA LEU A 85 0.20 9.65 3.32
C LEU A 85 -0.13 10.85 2.44
N MET A 86 -1.36 11.36 2.50
CA MET A 86 -1.80 12.49 1.69
C MET A 86 -1.13 13.78 2.17
N ASN A 87 -0.49 14.51 1.26
CA ASN A 87 0.06 15.82 1.59
C ASN A 87 -1.03 16.92 1.63
N THR A 88 -0.65 18.14 1.99
CA THR A 88 -1.54 19.31 2.06
C THR A 88 -2.20 19.71 0.73
N GLU A 89 -1.71 19.18 -0.40
CA GLU A 89 -2.23 19.43 -1.75
C GLU A 89 -3.15 18.29 -2.23
N GLY A 90 -3.39 17.28 -1.39
CA GLY A 90 -4.21 16.12 -1.74
C GLY A 90 -3.46 15.02 -2.50
N TRP A 91 -2.13 15.13 -2.63
CA TRP A 91 -1.31 14.16 -3.35
C TRP A 91 -0.88 12.99 -2.44
N ILE A 92 -1.03 11.77 -2.96
CA ILE A 92 -0.51 10.53 -2.36
C ILE A 92 0.53 9.94 -3.33
N PRO A 93 1.73 9.55 -2.89
CA PRO A 93 2.70 8.92 -3.77
C PRO A 93 2.19 7.59 -4.33
N ARG A 94 2.30 7.43 -5.65
CA ARG A 94 1.78 6.25 -6.37
C ARG A 94 2.45 4.93 -5.97
N GLU A 95 3.69 5.00 -5.50
CA GLU A 95 4.56 3.88 -5.15
C GLU A 95 5.29 4.28 -3.86
N GLN A 96 5.20 3.43 -2.84
CA GLN A 96 5.61 3.74 -1.47
C GLN A 96 6.87 2.97 -1.12
N ILE A 97 8.02 3.63 -1.20
CA ILE A 97 9.32 3.07 -0.84
C ILE A 97 9.68 3.67 0.52
N LEU A 98 9.42 2.89 1.58
CA LEU A 98 9.64 3.27 2.98
C LEU A 98 10.65 2.30 3.58
N GLY A 99 11.89 2.78 3.78
CA GLY A 99 13.04 1.99 4.24
C GLY A 99 14.32 2.36 3.52
#